data_AF-A0A6H1ZCF6-F1
#
_entry.id   AF-A0A6H1ZCF6-F1
#
_cell.length_a   1.000
_cell.length_b   1.000
_cell.length_c   1.000
_cell.angle_alpha   90.00
_cell.angle_beta   90.00
_cell.angle_gamma   90.00
#
_symmetry.space_group_name_H-M   'P 1'
#
loop_
_entity.id
_entity.type
_entity.pdbx_description
1 polymer ?
#
loop_
_entity_poly.entity_id
_entity_poly.type
_entity_poly.pdbx_seq_one_letter_code
_entity_poly.pdbx_strand_id
1 'polypeptide(L)'
;MGDNTPEQPEEVVVSEDVKSDVTEEAPKGSLTPENRQYAAFLEERDRRRDAEKRIQRLERKLEKLAEPPEEFPVLPTEAQHSEEGLRLKKEIDRLEDEILNIKGSTELNVITAKFPEIRNNLDEFQDFRSEYPGVPTEKVAKLFLVEKGMAPVFQERTGLEAPTGGSREPAKPGVTVDDLKRLRETDSRRYHKMLKNGEISIGDLRQM
;
A
#
# COMPACT_ATOMS: atom_id res chain seq x y z
N MET A 1 47.18 34.78 -0.31
CA MET A 1 46.40 36.00 -0.06
C MET A 1 44.94 35.62 -0.08
N GLY A 2 44.22 35.97 0.97
CA GLY A 2 42.84 35.56 1.24
C GLY A 2 42.66 35.44 2.74
N ASP A 3 42.54 36.60 3.39
CA ASP A 3 42.18 36.74 4.80
C ASP A 3 40.88 36.00 5.08
N ASN A 4 40.89 35.20 6.14
CA ASN A 4 39.70 34.54 6.64
C ASN A 4 39.74 34.62 8.18
N THR A 5 39.07 35.63 8.70
CA THR A 5 38.81 35.80 10.14
C THR A 5 37.31 36.05 10.28
N PRO A 6 36.63 35.17 11.04
CA PRO A 6 35.48 35.59 11.85
C PRO A 6 35.80 35.23 13.32
N GLU A 7 36.14 36.23 14.13
CA GLU A 7 35.23 36.89 15.08
C GLU A 7 34.66 35.94 16.14
N GLN A 8 35.20 36.08 17.35
CA GLN A 8 34.78 35.41 18.58
C GLN A 8 33.47 36.01 19.12
N PRO A 9 32.66 35.24 19.86
CA PRO A 9 31.52 35.77 20.61
C PRO A 9 31.98 36.38 21.96
N GLU A 10 31.69 37.67 22.17
CA GLU A 10 31.78 38.30 23.49
C GLU A 10 30.47 38.09 24.26
N GLU A 11 30.53 37.18 25.23
CA GLU A 11 29.48 36.97 26.24
C GLU A 11 29.81 37.85 27.46
N VAL A 12 29.15 39.00 27.57
CA VAL A 12 29.29 39.91 28.72
C VAL A 12 28.27 39.52 29.78
N VAL A 13 28.70 38.71 30.75
CA VAL A 13 27.99 38.48 32.02
C VAL A 13 28.33 39.62 32.96
N VAL A 14 27.46 40.63 33.05
CA VAL A 14 27.53 41.62 34.14
C VAL A 14 26.75 41.09 35.33
N SER A 15 27.51 40.60 36.31
CA SER A 15 27.10 40.45 37.69
C SER A 15 27.00 41.85 38.31
N GLU A 16 25.81 42.26 38.74
CA GLU A 16 25.67 43.43 39.63
C GLU A 16 24.90 43.07 40.89
N ASP A 17 25.64 43.25 41.98
CA ASP A 17 25.35 43.19 43.40
C ASP A 17 23.91 43.47 43.86
N VAL A 18 23.43 42.49 44.64
CA VAL A 18 22.35 42.62 45.61
C VAL A 18 22.78 43.59 46.71
N LYS A 19 22.28 44.83 46.67
CA LYS A 19 22.23 45.71 47.85
C LYS A 19 20.95 45.46 48.63
N SER A 20 21.09 44.72 49.73
CA SER A 20 20.15 44.63 50.84
C SER A 20 20.19 45.88 51.72
N ASP A 21 19.05 46.14 52.36
CA ASP A 21 18.83 46.96 53.55
C ASP A 21 19.00 48.49 53.47
N VAL A 22 17.86 49.17 53.27
CA VAL A 22 17.55 50.39 54.00
C VAL A 22 16.21 50.20 54.71
N THR A 23 16.28 49.84 55.98
CA THR A 23 15.23 50.03 56.98
C THR A 23 15.20 51.50 57.34
N GLU A 24 14.06 52.18 57.19
CA GLU A 24 13.42 52.98 58.26
C GLU A 24 12.19 53.77 57.77
N GLU A 25 11.14 53.63 58.56
CA GLU A 25 10.10 54.61 58.86
C GLU A 25 9.08 55.00 57.77
N ALA A 26 7.91 54.37 57.88
CA ALA A 26 6.66 54.97 57.45
C ALA A 26 6.29 56.16 58.38
N PRO A 27 6.15 57.40 57.87
CA PRO A 27 5.43 58.41 58.61
C PRO A 27 3.94 58.23 58.40
N LYS A 28 3.23 58.05 59.51
CA LYS A 28 1.79 58.22 59.64
C LYS A 28 1.37 59.58 59.08
N GLY A 29 0.38 59.59 58.20
CA GLY A 29 -0.47 60.74 57.88
C GLY A 29 0.27 62.04 57.54
N SER A 30 0.76 62.17 56.32
CA SER A 30 1.01 63.50 55.73
C SER A 30 0.29 63.59 54.41
N LEU A 31 -0.48 64.66 54.24
CA LEU A 31 -1.08 65.05 52.98
C LEU A 31 0.00 64.93 51.90
N THR A 32 -0.14 63.98 50.98
CA THR A 32 0.63 64.05 49.74
C THR A 32 0.22 65.36 49.10
N PRO A 33 1.15 66.31 48.86
CA PRO A 33 0.77 67.58 48.24
C PRO A 33 0.02 67.24 46.95
N GLU A 34 -1.16 67.81 46.73
CA GLU A 34 -2.04 67.49 45.58
C GLU A 34 -1.26 67.49 44.25
N ASN A 35 -0.21 68.31 44.16
CA ASN A 35 0.76 68.35 43.06
C ASN A 35 1.48 67.01 42.78
N ARG A 36 1.79 66.18 43.78
CA ARG A 36 2.39 64.85 43.60
C ARG A 36 1.37 63.83 43.09
N GLN A 37 0.12 63.91 43.53
CA GLN A 37 -0.95 63.06 43.03
C GLN A 37 -1.30 63.41 41.58
N TYR A 38 -1.35 64.70 41.27
CA TYR A 38 -1.55 65.20 39.91
C TYR A 38 -0.37 64.83 38.99
N ALA A 39 0.87 64.97 39.46
CA ALA A 39 2.05 64.53 38.70
C ALA A 39 2.03 63.01 38.45
N ALA A 40 1.67 62.20 39.45
CA ALA A 40 1.52 60.76 39.30
C ALA A 40 0.42 60.39 38.30
N PHE A 41 -0.70 61.12 38.30
CA PHE A 41 -1.79 60.93 37.33
C PHE A 41 -1.37 61.29 35.90
N LEU A 42 -0.62 62.38 35.72
CA LEU A 42 -0.07 62.74 34.41
C LEU A 42 0.93 61.70 33.92
N GLU A 43 1.83 61.23 34.79
CA GLU A 43 2.78 60.19 34.47
C GLU A 43 2.08 58.86 34.12
N GLU A 44 1.03 58.49 34.85
CA GLU A 44 0.21 57.33 34.54
C GLU A 44 -0.47 57.47 33.17
N ARG A 45 -1.02 58.65 32.88
CA ARG A 45 -1.70 58.93 31.60
C ARG A 45 -0.72 58.88 30.43
N ASP A 46 0.49 59.38 30.59
CA ASP A 46 1.52 59.31 29.56
C ASP A 46 2.02 57.86 29.36
N ARG A 47 2.20 57.10 30.45
CA ARG A 47 2.50 55.66 30.38
C ARG A 47 1.39 54.87 29.65
N ARG A 48 0.13 55.18 29.91
CA ARG A 48 -1.01 54.56 29.20
C ARG A 48 -1.00 54.89 27.71
N ARG A 49 -0.77 56.14 27.35
CA ARG A 49 -0.66 56.56 25.94
C ARG A 49 0.49 55.86 25.21
N ASP A 50 1.63 55.71 25.86
CA ASP A 50 2.78 55.04 25.26
C ASP A 50 2.56 53.52 25.14
N ALA A 51 1.89 52.91 26.12
CA ALA A 51 1.45 51.52 26.04
C ALA A 51 0.45 51.31 24.89
N GLU A 52 -0.56 52.18 24.74
CA GLU A 52 -1.54 52.13 23.66
C GLU A 52 -0.88 52.28 22.28
N LYS A 53 0.06 53.22 22.12
CA LYS A 53 0.84 53.35 20.88
C LYS A 53 1.66 52.09 20.58
N ARG A 54 2.24 51.47 21.61
CA ARG A 54 3.00 50.23 21.46
C ARG A 54 2.09 49.08 21.03
N ILE A 55 0.91 48.96 21.64
CA ILE A 55 -0.10 47.97 21.27
C ILE A 55 -0.53 48.17 19.82
N GLN A 56 -0.92 49.39 19.42
CA GLN A 56 -1.29 49.68 18.03
C GLN A 56 -0.16 49.39 17.03
N ARG A 57 1.10 49.66 17.40
CA ARG A 57 2.25 49.33 16.55
C ARG A 57 2.44 47.82 16.41
N LEU A 58 2.19 47.05 17.47
CA LEU A 58 2.26 45.60 17.46
C LEU A 58 1.09 45.00 16.68
N GLU A 59 -0.12 45.52 16.87
CA GLU A 59 -1.31 45.12 16.09
C GLU A 59 -1.09 45.33 14.60
N ARG A 60 -0.60 46.49 14.17
CA ARG A 60 -0.25 46.73 12.75
C ARG A 60 0.85 45.81 12.22
N LYS A 61 1.79 45.36 13.08
CA LYS A 61 2.81 44.40 12.67
C LYS A 61 2.23 43.00 12.56
N LEU A 62 1.36 42.62 13.49
CA LEU A 62 0.66 41.34 13.45
C LEU A 62 -0.30 41.29 12.26
N GLU A 63 -1.01 42.37 11.95
CA GLU A 63 -1.87 42.48 10.76
C GLU A 63 -1.05 42.28 9.48
N LYS A 64 0.12 42.93 9.35
CA LYS A 64 1.04 42.71 8.22
C LYS A 64 1.68 41.33 8.14
N LEU A 65 1.74 40.60 9.27
CA LEU A 65 2.27 39.24 9.33
C LEU A 65 1.18 38.17 9.17
N ALA A 66 -0.06 38.53 9.52
CA ALA A 66 -1.25 37.69 9.45
C ALA A 66 -2.02 37.89 8.14
N GLU A 67 -1.77 38.99 7.41
CA GLU A 67 -1.95 39.02 5.97
C GLU A 67 -1.24 37.77 5.44
N PRO A 68 -2.00 36.79 4.90
CA PRO A 68 -1.37 35.66 4.25
C PRO A 68 -0.42 36.27 3.22
N PRO A 69 0.80 35.74 3.03
CA PRO A 69 1.62 36.19 1.92
C PRO A 69 0.71 36.15 0.70
N GLU A 70 0.40 37.32 0.13
CA GLU A 70 -0.19 37.42 -1.20
C GLU A 70 0.59 36.42 -2.00
N GLU A 71 -0.13 35.38 -2.42
CA GLU A 71 0.29 34.21 -3.17
C GLU A 71 1.80 34.17 -3.31
N PHE A 72 2.48 33.19 -2.66
CA PHE A 72 3.76 32.67 -3.17
C PHE A 72 3.77 32.95 -4.65
N PRO A 73 4.64 33.85 -5.18
CA PRO A 73 4.50 34.29 -6.56
C PRO A 73 4.32 33.00 -7.31
N VAL A 74 3.12 32.78 -7.86
CA VAL A 74 2.83 31.59 -8.62
C VAL A 74 3.92 31.68 -9.64
N LEU A 75 4.98 30.85 -9.46
CA LEU A 75 6.17 30.91 -10.28
C LEU A 75 5.60 31.05 -11.66
N PRO A 76 5.91 32.14 -12.40
CA PRO A 76 5.32 32.35 -13.70
C PRO A 76 5.41 30.99 -14.36
N THR A 77 4.28 30.51 -14.87
CA THR A 77 4.17 29.18 -15.48
C THR A 77 5.01 29.10 -16.77
N GLU A 78 6.03 29.94 -16.89
CA GLU A 78 7.08 30.05 -17.88
C GLU A 78 8.16 28.97 -17.73
N ALA A 79 8.08 28.09 -16.72
CA ALA A 79 8.78 26.81 -16.78
C ALA A 79 8.24 25.91 -17.93
N GLN A 80 7.14 26.31 -18.60
CA GLN A 80 6.66 25.71 -19.85
C GLN A 80 7.26 26.32 -21.13
N HIS A 81 8.24 27.24 -21.05
CA HIS A 81 8.76 27.98 -22.21
C HIS A 81 10.24 27.78 -22.55
N SER A 82 10.94 26.82 -21.93
CA SER A 82 12.21 26.35 -22.48
C SER A 82 11.94 25.28 -23.55
N GLU A 83 12.50 25.44 -24.75
CA GLU A 83 12.42 24.44 -25.84
C GLU A 83 12.88 23.06 -25.35
N GLU A 84 13.87 23.03 -24.46
CA GLU A 84 14.36 21.82 -23.81
C GLU A 84 13.31 21.20 -22.88
N GLY A 85 12.59 22.01 -22.11
CA GLY A 85 11.52 21.54 -21.22
C GLY A 85 10.35 20.91 -22.00
N LEU A 86 9.96 21.51 -23.12
CA LEU A 86 8.94 20.95 -24.02
C LEU A 86 9.41 19.65 -24.68
N ARG A 87 10.69 19.57 -25.05
CA ARG A 87 11.29 18.36 -25.61
C ARG A 87 11.30 17.23 -24.58
N LEU A 88 11.77 17.51 -23.37
CA LEU A 88 11.81 16.53 -22.27
C LEU A 88 10.41 16.05 -21.92
N LYS A 89 9.41 16.94 -21.86
CA LYS A 89 8.03 16.53 -21.60
C LYS A 89 7.50 15.59 -22.69
N LYS A 90 7.72 15.91 -23.96
CA LYS A 90 7.34 15.00 -25.07
C LYS A 90 8.05 13.66 -25.01
N GLU A 91 9.30 13.65 -24.56
CA GLU A 91 10.07 12.41 -24.38
C GLU A 91 9.54 11.59 -23.21
N ILE A 92 9.19 12.24 -22.09
CA ILE A 92 8.53 11.60 -20.95
C ILE A 92 7.19 11.00 -21.37
N ASP A 93 6.32 11.78 -22.02
CA ASP A 93 5.00 11.31 -22.48
C ASP A 93 5.15 10.09 -23.40
N ARG A 94 6.12 10.11 -24.34
CA ARG A 94 6.43 8.97 -25.21
C ARG A 94 6.92 7.75 -24.45
N LEU A 95 7.81 7.94 -23.48
CA LEU A 95 8.34 6.84 -22.67
C LEU A 95 7.25 6.26 -21.76
N GLU A 96 6.36 7.08 -21.24
CA GLU A 96 5.19 6.64 -20.47
C GLU A 96 4.25 5.78 -21.32
N ASP A 97 3.96 6.22 -22.55
CA ASP A 97 3.18 5.45 -23.53
C ASP A 97 3.87 4.13 -23.89
N GLU A 98 5.19 4.15 -24.11
CA GLU A 98 5.98 2.95 -24.39
C GLU A 98 5.95 1.96 -23.22
N ILE A 99 6.12 2.45 -21.99
CA ILE A 99 6.04 1.63 -20.78
C ILE A 99 4.63 1.04 -20.63
N LEU A 100 3.58 1.82 -20.87
CA LEU A 100 2.19 1.33 -20.84
C LEU A 100 1.96 0.23 -21.88
N ASN A 101 2.45 0.40 -23.10
CA ASN A 101 2.34 -0.59 -24.17
C ASN A 101 3.14 -1.87 -23.87
N ILE A 102 4.35 -1.75 -23.31
CA ILE A 102 5.17 -2.90 -22.90
C ILE A 102 4.49 -3.64 -21.74
N LYS A 103 3.97 -2.92 -20.74
CA LYS A 103 3.23 -3.55 -19.63
C LYS A 103 1.97 -4.26 -20.14
N GLY A 104 1.20 -3.63 -21.02
CA GLY A 104 0.03 -4.25 -21.64
C GLY A 104 0.37 -5.53 -22.41
N SER A 105 1.38 -5.48 -23.28
CA SER A 105 1.81 -6.63 -24.09
C SER A 105 2.42 -7.76 -23.26
N THR A 106 3.22 -7.44 -22.23
CA THR A 106 3.77 -8.45 -21.31
C THR A 106 2.69 -9.14 -20.50
N GLU A 107 1.70 -8.39 -20.00
CA GLU A 107 0.53 -8.97 -19.33
C GLU A 107 -0.25 -9.89 -20.26
N LEU A 108 -0.53 -9.47 -21.50
CA LEU A 108 -1.22 -10.31 -22.49
C LEU A 108 -0.42 -11.57 -22.83
N ASN A 109 0.90 -11.48 -22.94
CA ASN A 109 1.77 -12.64 -23.18
C ASN A 109 1.74 -13.63 -22.00
N VAL A 110 1.74 -13.13 -20.76
CA VAL A 110 1.61 -13.99 -19.57
C VAL A 110 0.24 -14.67 -19.54
N ILE A 111 -0.83 -13.96 -19.90
CA ILE A 111 -2.19 -14.50 -19.92
C ILE A 111 -2.36 -15.53 -21.02
N THR A 112 -1.88 -15.27 -22.24
CA THR A 112 -1.94 -16.24 -23.35
C THR A 112 -1.09 -17.47 -23.09
N ALA A 113 0.01 -17.36 -22.34
CA ALA A 113 0.79 -18.51 -21.88
C ALA A 113 0.03 -19.36 -20.83
N LYS A 114 -0.69 -18.71 -19.90
CA LYS A 114 -1.51 -19.41 -18.88
C LYS A 114 -2.80 -20.00 -19.44
N PHE A 115 -3.42 -19.31 -20.40
CA PHE A 115 -4.70 -19.65 -21.01
C PHE A 115 -4.57 -19.63 -22.54
N PRO A 116 -4.07 -20.72 -23.15
CA PRO A 116 -3.83 -20.80 -24.59
C PRO A 116 -5.08 -20.57 -25.45
N GLU A 117 -6.27 -20.89 -24.92
CA GLU A 117 -7.56 -20.72 -25.61
C GLU A 117 -7.85 -19.25 -25.97
N ILE A 118 -7.33 -18.31 -25.18
CA ILE A 118 -7.48 -16.87 -25.43
C ILE A 118 -6.72 -16.44 -26.69
N ARG A 119 -5.66 -17.16 -27.08
CA ARG A 119 -4.83 -16.81 -28.25
C ARG A 119 -5.63 -16.73 -29.55
N ASN A 120 -6.67 -17.56 -29.67
CA ASN A 120 -7.51 -17.60 -30.87
C ASN A 120 -8.56 -16.47 -30.90
N ASN A 121 -8.90 -15.89 -29.73
CA ASN A 121 -9.94 -14.86 -29.57
C ASN A 121 -9.35 -13.62 -28.87
N LEU A 122 -8.14 -13.24 -29.24
CA LEU A 122 -7.38 -12.22 -28.52
C LEU A 122 -8.04 -10.83 -28.65
N ASP A 123 -8.56 -10.50 -29.82
CA ASP A 123 -9.26 -9.24 -30.08
C ASP A 123 -10.53 -9.13 -29.23
N GLU A 124 -11.36 -10.18 -29.21
CA GLU A 124 -12.56 -10.23 -28.37
C GLU A 124 -12.24 -10.15 -26.87
N PHE A 125 -11.11 -10.74 -26.46
CA PHE A 125 -10.66 -10.66 -25.07
C PHE A 125 -10.20 -9.24 -24.70
N GLN A 126 -9.57 -8.50 -25.61
CA GLN A 126 -9.19 -7.11 -25.37
C GLN A 126 -10.42 -6.20 -25.24
N ASP A 127 -11.41 -6.39 -26.10
CA ASP A 127 -12.69 -5.68 -26.02
C ASP A 127 -13.38 -5.99 -24.69
N PHE A 128 -13.45 -7.26 -24.30
CA PHE A 128 -14.01 -7.67 -23.02
C PHE A 128 -13.26 -7.08 -21.82
N ARG A 129 -11.92 -6.98 -21.90
CA ARG A 129 -11.11 -6.35 -20.85
C ARG A 129 -11.44 -4.87 -20.69
N SER A 130 -11.79 -4.17 -21.77
CA SER A 130 -12.15 -2.75 -21.72
C SER A 130 -13.40 -2.48 -20.87
N GLU A 131 -14.29 -3.47 -20.74
CA GLU A 131 -15.50 -3.39 -19.92
C GLU A 131 -15.23 -3.53 -18.41
N TYR A 132 -14.08 -4.09 -18.03
CA TYR A 132 -13.69 -4.31 -16.63
C TYR A 132 -12.42 -3.53 -16.25
N PRO A 133 -12.46 -2.17 -16.28
CA PRO A 133 -11.31 -1.36 -15.90
C PRO A 133 -10.96 -1.58 -14.42
N GLY A 134 -9.67 -1.84 -14.14
CA GLY A 134 -9.16 -2.03 -12.78
C GLY A 134 -9.27 -3.45 -12.20
N VAL A 135 -9.90 -4.38 -12.91
CA VAL A 135 -9.88 -5.80 -12.52
C VAL A 135 -8.57 -6.44 -13.01
N PRO A 136 -7.88 -7.28 -12.19
CA PRO A 136 -6.70 -7.99 -12.64
C PRO A 136 -6.96 -8.81 -13.91
N THR A 137 -6.10 -8.66 -14.93
CA THR A 137 -6.24 -9.30 -16.26
C THR A 137 -6.46 -10.81 -16.17
N GLU A 138 -5.88 -11.48 -15.16
CA GLU A 138 -6.07 -12.91 -14.93
C GLU A 138 -7.50 -13.29 -14.52
N LYS A 139 -8.18 -12.45 -13.74
CA LYS A 139 -9.58 -12.70 -13.36
C LYS A 139 -10.50 -12.48 -14.55
N VAL A 140 -10.24 -11.42 -15.33
CA VAL A 140 -10.97 -11.12 -16.56
C VAL A 140 -10.82 -12.26 -17.57
N ALA A 141 -9.61 -12.80 -17.73
CA ALA A 141 -9.35 -13.98 -18.57
C ALA A 141 -10.18 -15.20 -18.14
N LYS A 142 -10.26 -15.49 -16.84
CA LYS A 142 -11.10 -16.59 -16.32
C LYS A 142 -12.58 -16.35 -16.59
N LEU A 143 -13.05 -15.12 -16.40
CA LEU A 143 -14.44 -14.73 -16.69
C LEU A 143 -14.77 -14.88 -18.18
N PHE A 144 -13.90 -14.38 -19.05
CA PHE A 144 -14.03 -14.48 -20.51
C PHE A 144 -14.11 -15.94 -20.97
N LEU A 145 -13.23 -16.82 -20.45
CA LEU A 145 -13.26 -18.23 -20.81
C LEU A 145 -14.53 -18.94 -20.33
N VAL A 146 -15.03 -18.59 -19.14
CA VAL A 146 -16.31 -19.10 -18.63
C VAL A 146 -17.46 -18.65 -19.52
N GLU A 147 -17.49 -17.38 -19.93
CA GLU A 147 -18.53 -16.84 -20.81
C GLU A 147 -18.51 -17.45 -22.21
N LYS A 148 -17.33 -17.73 -22.75
CA LYS A 148 -17.16 -18.43 -24.02
C LYS A 148 -17.39 -19.95 -23.94
N GLY A 149 -17.64 -20.50 -22.75
CA GLY A 149 -17.75 -21.94 -22.54
C GLY A 149 -16.44 -22.70 -22.80
N MET A 150 -15.32 -21.97 -22.86
CA MET A 150 -13.96 -22.48 -23.04
C MET A 150 -13.24 -22.54 -21.69
N ALA A 151 -13.96 -22.58 -20.57
CA ALA A 151 -13.30 -22.67 -19.28
C ALA A 151 -12.47 -23.96 -19.26
N PRO A 152 -11.15 -23.90 -18.98
CA PRO A 152 -10.40 -25.11 -18.71
C PRO A 152 -11.15 -25.81 -17.58
N VAL A 153 -11.40 -27.11 -17.73
CA VAL A 153 -12.05 -27.94 -16.71
C VAL A 153 -11.27 -27.72 -15.41
N PHE A 154 -11.76 -26.79 -14.59
CA PHE A 154 -11.11 -26.46 -13.34
C PHE A 154 -11.09 -27.76 -12.58
N GLN A 155 -9.88 -28.18 -12.19
CA GLN A 155 -9.68 -29.30 -11.27
C GLN A 155 -10.80 -29.22 -10.24
N GLU A 156 -11.71 -30.20 -10.29
CA GLU A 156 -12.85 -30.28 -9.39
C GLU A 156 -12.28 -30.01 -8.01
N ARG A 157 -12.86 -29.02 -7.29
CA ARG A 157 -12.39 -28.67 -5.96
C ARG A 157 -12.28 -29.97 -5.18
N THR A 158 -11.06 -30.44 -4.96
CA THR A 158 -10.82 -31.54 -4.05
C THR A 158 -11.40 -31.04 -2.74
N GLY A 159 -12.49 -31.64 -2.29
CA GLY A 159 -13.08 -31.27 -1.01
C GLY A 159 -11.99 -31.23 0.04
N LEU A 160 -12.20 -30.47 1.12
CA LEU A 160 -11.34 -30.52 2.31
C LEU A 160 -11.26 -31.91 2.96
N GLU A 161 -11.96 -32.89 2.39
CA GLU A 161 -11.88 -34.29 2.72
C GLU A 161 -10.71 -34.92 1.95
N ALA A 162 -9.68 -35.34 2.68
CA ALA A 162 -8.81 -36.39 2.16
C ALA A 162 -9.70 -37.58 1.76
N PRO A 163 -9.52 -38.19 0.57
CA PRO A 163 -10.27 -39.37 0.18
C PRO A 163 -9.98 -40.48 1.21
N THR A 164 -10.85 -40.57 2.21
CA THR A 164 -10.85 -41.60 3.25
C THR A 164 -11.68 -42.81 2.81
N GLY A 165 -11.85 -42.96 1.49
CA GLY A 165 -12.14 -44.24 0.87
C GLY A 165 -10.82 -44.84 0.43
N GLY A 166 -10.31 -45.83 1.19
CA GLY A 166 -9.21 -46.66 0.70
C GLY A 166 -9.51 -47.12 -0.73
N SER A 167 -8.47 -47.24 -1.56
CA SER A 167 -8.53 -47.78 -2.92
C SER A 167 -9.53 -48.95 -2.98
N ARG A 168 -10.76 -48.68 -3.43
CA ARG A 168 -11.63 -49.73 -3.92
C ARG A 168 -11.05 -50.08 -5.27
N GLU A 169 -10.04 -50.95 -5.25
CA GLU A 169 -9.68 -51.70 -6.44
C GLU A 169 -11.00 -52.29 -6.97
N PRO A 170 -11.34 -52.08 -8.25
CA PRO A 170 -12.52 -52.70 -8.82
C PRO A 170 -12.42 -54.20 -8.56
N ALA A 171 -13.50 -54.81 -8.04
CA ALA A 171 -13.53 -56.24 -7.80
C ALA A 171 -13.10 -56.95 -9.09
N LYS A 172 -11.95 -57.65 -9.05
CA LYS A 172 -11.47 -58.41 -10.19
C LYS A 172 -12.58 -59.38 -10.60
N PRO A 173 -12.88 -59.54 -11.90
CA PRO A 173 -13.92 -60.45 -12.35
C PRO A 173 -13.66 -61.84 -11.75
N GLY A 174 -14.58 -62.32 -10.93
CA GLY A 174 -14.46 -63.62 -10.26
C GLY A 174 -14.40 -64.72 -11.31
N VAL A 175 -13.40 -65.60 -11.19
CA VAL A 175 -13.30 -66.79 -12.04
C VAL A 175 -14.46 -67.72 -11.71
N THR A 176 -15.20 -68.17 -12.72
CA THR A 176 -16.35 -69.05 -12.51
C THR A 176 -15.91 -70.46 -12.07
N VAL A 177 -16.79 -71.18 -11.39
CA VAL A 177 -16.55 -72.54 -10.88
C VAL A 177 -16.15 -73.51 -12.01
N ASP A 178 -16.73 -73.36 -13.20
CA ASP A 178 -16.43 -74.21 -14.35
C ASP A 178 -15.05 -73.90 -14.96
N ASP A 179 -14.64 -72.63 -14.94
CA ASP A 179 -13.31 -72.22 -15.38
C ASP A 179 -12.22 -72.74 -14.42
N LEU A 180 -12.52 -72.86 -13.12
CA LEU A 180 -11.62 -73.47 -12.13
C LEU A 180 -11.39 -74.96 -12.36
N LYS A 181 -12.43 -75.72 -12.74
CA LYS A 181 -12.30 -77.14 -13.09
C LYS A 181 -11.40 -77.32 -14.31
N ARG A 182 -11.66 -76.54 -15.36
CA ARG A 182 -10.83 -76.53 -16.57
C ARG A 182 -9.40 -76.17 -16.26
N LEU A 183 -9.17 -75.11 -15.47
CA LEU A 183 -7.82 -74.67 -15.12
C LEU A 183 -7.05 -75.72 -14.31
N ARG A 184 -7.72 -76.47 -13.43
CA ARG A 184 -7.11 -77.57 -12.68
C ARG A 184 -6.62 -78.69 -13.61
N GLU A 185 -7.37 -78.98 -14.67
CA GLU A 185 -7.07 -80.05 -15.63
C GLU A 185 -6.06 -79.62 -16.70
N THR A 186 -6.15 -78.38 -17.19
CA THR A 186 -5.32 -77.88 -18.30
C THR A 186 -4.03 -77.22 -17.83
N ASP A 187 -4.03 -76.48 -16.70
CA ASP A 187 -2.87 -75.75 -16.20
C ASP A 187 -2.80 -75.73 -14.66
N SER A 188 -2.39 -76.87 -14.10
CA SER A 188 -2.32 -77.11 -12.66
C SER A 188 -1.34 -76.17 -11.94
N ARG A 189 -0.29 -75.69 -12.62
CA ARG A 189 0.71 -74.78 -12.03
C ARG A 189 0.11 -73.41 -11.78
N ARG A 190 -0.65 -72.88 -12.75
CA ARG A 190 -1.34 -71.60 -12.60
C ARG A 190 -2.42 -71.67 -11.53
N TYR A 191 -3.19 -72.77 -11.50
CA TYR A 191 -4.18 -73.03 -10.45
C TYR A 191 -3.58 -72.99 -9.03
N HIS A 192 -2.46 -73.68 -8.79
CA HIS A 192 -1.79 -73.68 -7.48
C HIS A 192 -1.25 -72.30 -7.08
N LYS A 193 -0.79 -71.51 -8.06
CA LYS A 193 -0.31 -70.14 -7.82
C LYS A 193 -1.47 -69.23 -7.38
N MET A 194 -2.62 -69.35 -8.01
CA MET A 194 -3.83 -68.58 -7.64
C MET A 194 -4.37 -68.99 -6.25
N LEU A 195 -4.32 -70.28 -5.93
CA LEU A 195 -4.66 -70.79 -4.59
C LEU A 195 -3.72 -70.22 -3.51
N LYS A 196 -2.40 -70.20 -3.78
CA LYS A 196 -1.40 -69.67 -2.85
C LYS A 196 -1.51 -68.16 -2.64
N ASN A 197 -1.92 -67.44 -3.69
CA ASN A 197 -2.11 -65.99 -3.66
C ASN A 197 -3.44 -65.55 -3.02
N GLY A 198 -4.32 -66.50 -2.65
CA GLY A 198 -5.62 -66.20 -2.06
C GLY A 198 -6.65 -65.64 -3.05
N GLU A 199 -6.40 -65.77 -4.36
CA GLU A 199 -7.34 -65.34 -5.42
C GLU A 199 -8.52 -66.31 -5.57
N ILE A 200 -8.38 -67.54 -5.06
CA ILE A 200 -9.41 -68.59 -5.03
C ILE A 200 -9.43 -69.16 -3.61
N SER A 201 -10.61 -69.30 -3.01
CA SER A 201 -10.75 -69.87 -1.66
C SER A 201 -11.12 -71.36 -1.71
N ILE A 202 -10.68 -72.13 -0.70
CA ILE A 202 -11.05 -73.55 -0.54
C ILE A 202 -12.57 -73.72 -0.29
N GLY A 203 -13.25 -72.66 0.17
CA GLY A 203 -14.70 -72.65 0.35
C GLY A 203 -15.47 -72.76 -0.96
N ASP A 204 -14.99 -72.09 -2.01
CA ASP A 204 -15.61 -72.11 -3.35
C ASP A 204 -15.46 -73.48 -4.04
N LEU A 205 -14.48 -74.28 -3.60
CA LEU A 205 -14.22 -75.64 -4.07
C LEU A 205 -15.06 -76.71 -3.35
N ARG A 206 -15.66 -76.40 -2.20
CA ARG A 206 -16.53 -77.33 -1.44
C ARG A 206 -17.96 -77.41 -1.95
N GLN A 207 -18.36 -76.51 -2.85
CA GLN A 207 -19.65 -76.56 -3.55
C GLN A 207 -19.58 -77.33 -4.89
N MET A 208 -18.42 -77.92 -5.22
CA MET A 208 -18.25 -78.89 -6.30
C MET A 208 -18.49 -80.32 -5.83
#